data_AF-A0A0S8G3F6-F1
#
_entry.id   AF-A0A0S8G3F6-F1
#
_cell.length_a   1.000
_cell.length_b   1.000
_cell.length_c   1.000
_cell.angle_alpha   90.00
_cell.angle_beta   90.00
_cell.angle_gamma   90.00
#
_symmetry.space_group_name_H-M   'P 1'
#
loop_
_entity.id
_entity.type
_entity.pdbx_description
1 polymer ?
#
loop_
_entity_poly.entity_id
_entity_poly.type
_entity_poly.pdbx_seq_one_letter_code
_entity_poly.pdbx_strand_id
1 'polypeptide(L)'
;MSSHDNLDIQPFTNNVYVIEDDDFGEIWACLPDGDDRDFYTDGCVSMLSIRDPDAEPSGFIFDGTGELAYYHVQHGQQFDSLRDFDSNPVNGQTDDLIKITGFKLKPKKRGWWSW
;
A
#
# COMPACT_ATOMS: atom_id res chain seq x y z
N MET A 1 -10.77 0.96 10.32
CA MET A 1 -10.75 1.57 8.98
C MET A 1 -11.67 2.79 8.94
N SER A 2 -11.11 3.98 8.76
CA SER A 2 -11.76 5.30 8.59
C SER A 2 -11.10 6.04 7.42
N SER A 3 -11.63 7.19 6.99
CA SER A 3 -10.95 8.13 6.07
C SER A 3 -10.22 7.51 4.87
N HIS A 4 -10.93 6.70 4.09
CA HIS A 4 -10.34 5.97 2.97
C HIS A 4 -10.11 6.95 1.82
N ASP A 5 -8.92 6.94 1.23
CA ASP A 5 -8.58 7.83 0.12
C ASP A 5 -8.26 7.01 -1.14
N ASN A 6 -7.15 6.26 -1.10
CA ASN A 6 -6.66 5.52 -2.24
C ASN A 6 -6.81 4.00 -2.10
N LEU A 7 -6.76 3.30 -3.23
CA LEU A 7 -6.74 1.84 -3.26
C LEU A 7 -5.88 1.31 -4.41
N ASP A 8 -5.38 0.09 -4.24
CA ASP A 8 -4.81 -0.70 -5.34
C ASP A 8 -5.18 -2.18 -5.21
N ILE A 9 -5.15 -2.90 -6.33
CA ILE A 9 -5.51 -4.31 -6.39
C ILE A 9 -4.28 -5.12 -6.76
N GLN A 10 -3.92 -6.06 -5.89
CA GLN A 10 -2.75 -6.89 -6.13
C GLN A 10 -2.99 -7.80 -7.36
N PRO A 11 -2.11 -7.76 -8.38
CA PRO A 11 -2.42 -8.25 -9.73
C PRO A 11 -2.60 -9.77 -9.88
N PHE A 12 -2.23 -10.57 -8.89
CA PHE A 12 -2.26 -12.04 -8.93
C PHE A 12 -3.11 -12.68 -7.82
N THR A 13 -3.44 -11.94 -6.77
CA THR A 13 -4.19 -12.43 -5.61
C THR A 13 -5.57 -11.81 -5.52
N ASN A 14 -5.80 -10.67 -6.19
CA ASN A 14 -7.01 -9.85 -6.09
C ASN A 14 -7.28 -9.32 -4.67
N ASN A 15 -6.29 -9.37 -3.78
CA ASN A 15 -6.36 -8.66 -2.51
C ASN A 15 -6.45 -7.16 -2.82
N VAL A 16 -7.42 -6.48 -2.19
CA VAL A 16 -7.56 -5.03 -2.29
C VAL A 16 -6.79 -4.39 -1.15
N TYR A 17 -5.95 -3.42 -1.48
CA TYR A 17 -5.20 -2.63 -0.52
C TYR A 17 -5.90 -1.29 -0.42
N VAL A 18 -6.36 -0.92 0.78
CA VAL A 18 -7.02 0.37 1.07
C VAL A 18 -6.05 1.22 1.86
N ILE A 19 -5.94 2.48 1.47
CA ILE A 19 -4.98 3.46 1.98
C ILE A 19 -5.80 4.55 2.66
N GLU A 20 -5.54 4.77 3.93
CA GLU A 20 -6.19 5.83 4.71
C GLU A 20 -5.41 7.13 4.61
N ASP A 21 -6.16 8.22 4.52
CA ASP A 21 -5.70 9.59 4.73
C ASP A 21 -6.23 10.06 6.10
N ASP A 22 -5.49 9.73 7.15
CA ASP A 22 -5.85 9.97 8.55
C ASP A 22 -4.57 10.14 9.40
N ASP A 23 -4.73 10.70 10.60
CA ASP A 23 -3.64 10.76 11.59
C ASP A 23 -3.15 9.33 11.89
N PHE A 24 -1.85 9.06 11.69
CA PHE A 24 -1.29 7.70 11.77
C PHE A 24 -1.93 6.70 10.80
N GLY A 25 -2.37 7.17 9.63
CA GLY A 25 -3.07 6.41 8.61
C GLY A 25 -2.47 5.02 8.36
N GLU A 26 -3.36 4.04 8.19
CA GLU A 26 -2.98 2.67 7.95
C GLU A 26 -3.19 2.27 6.49
N ILE A 27 -2.44 1.24 6.09
CA ILE A 27 -2.72 0.48 4.88
C ILE A 27 -3.36 -0.84 5.32
N TRP A 28 -4.49 -1.17 4.69
CA TRP A 28 -5.29 -2.35 4.97
C TRP A 28 -5.28 -3.32 3.79
N ALA A 29 -5.06 -4.62 4.01
CA ALA A 29 -5.32 -5.66 3.01
C ALA A 29 -6.68 -6.26 3.28
N CYS A 30 -7.63 -6.00 2.39
CA CYS A 30 -8.89 -6.71 2.32
C CYS A 30 -8.68 -8.01 1.54
N LEU A 31 -8.90 -9.12 2.24
CA LEU A 31 -8.67 -10.46 1.72
C LEU A 31 -9.86 -10.89 0.84
N PRO A 32 -9.63 -11.67 -0.22
CA PRO A 32 -10.71 -12.35 -0.92
C PRO A 32 -11.53 -13.19 0.06
N ASP A 33 -12.78 -13.44 -0.31
CA ASP A 33 -13.62 -14.44 0.35
C ASP A 33 -12.90 -15.80 0.41
N GLY A 34 -13.01 -16.44 1.57
CA GLY A 34 -12.38 -17.72 1.90
C GLY A 34 -13.14 -18.93 1.35
N ASP A 35 -12.95 -20.08 1.99
CA ASP A 35 -13.66 -21.33 1.65
C ASP A 35 -14.96 -21.50 2.47
N ASP A 36 -15.45 -20.43 3.10
CA ASP A 36 -16.68 -20.49 3.89
C ASP A 36 -17.94 -20.41 3.00
N ARG A 37 -19.13 -20.42 3.61
CA ARG A 37 -20.39 -20.58 2.86
C ARG A 37 -20.94 -19.26 2.34
N ASP A 38 -20.51 -18.13 2.88
CA ASP A 38 -21.06 -16.84 2.46
C ASP A 38 -20.27 -16.25 1.28
N PHE A 39 -20.50 -14.99 0.96
CA PHE A 39 -19.84 -14.30 -0.16
C PHE A 39 -19.12 -13.05 0.34
N TYR A 40 -18.93 -12.91 1.65
CA TYR A 40 -18.29 -11.77 2.25
C TYR A 40 -16.78 -11.97 2.24
N THR A 41 -16.06 -10.85 2.24
CA THR A 41 -14.61 -10.88 2.44
C THR A 41 -14.28 -11.51 3.80
N ASP A 42 -13.17 -12.24 3.88
CA ASP A 42 -12.55 -12.69 5.14
C ASP A 42 -12.11 -11.49 6.04
N GLY A 43 -12.35 -10.26 5.59
CA GLY A 43 -12.11 -9.02 6.29
C GLY A 43 -10.85 -8.31 5.81
N CYS A 44 -10.59 -7.16 6.41
CA CYS A 44 -9.39 -6.38 6.14
C CYS A 44 -8.45 -6.42 7.34
N VAL A 45 -7.15 -6.60 7.08
CA VAL A 45 -6.09 -6.60 8.09
C VAL A 45 -5.14 -5.44 7.87
N SER A 46 -4.80 -4.73 8.93
CA SER A 46 -3.76 -3.70 8.90
C SER A 46 -2.40 -4.33 8.59
N MET A 47 -1.68 -3.82 7.59
CA MET A 47 -0.33 -4.29 7.28
C MET A 47 0.77 -3.30 7.57
N LEU A 48 0.46 -2.00 7.53
CA LEU A 48 1.42 -0.93 7.65
C LEU A 48 0.73 0.27 8.30
N SER A 49 1.43 0.91 9.23
CA SER A 49 0.98 2.11 9.91
C SER A 49 2.13 3.10 9.93
N ILE A 50 1.83 4.36 9.64
CA ILE A 50 2.79 5.45 9.79
C ILE A 50 2.90 5.85 11.25
N ARG A 51 4.11 6.25 11.67
CA ARG A 51 4.37 6.72 13.06
C ARG A 51 4.46 8.22 13.18
N ASP A 52 4.50 8.90 12.05
CA ASP A 52 4.51 10.35 11.97
C ASP A 52 3.06 10.81 11.82
N PRO A 53 2.49 11.52 12.82
CA PRO A 53 1.10 11.98 12.76
C PRO A 53 0.87 13.06 11.71
N ASP A 54 1.91 13.81 11.32
CA ASP A 54 1.77 14.87 10.32
C ASP A 54 1.83 14.31 8.89
N ALA A 55 2.10 13.01 8.74
CA ALA A 55 2.29 12.34 7.47
C ALA A 55 1.06 11.53 7.06
N GLU A 56 0.79 11.50 5.76
CA GLU A 56 -0.38 10.86 5.18
C GLU A 56 0.03 9.79 4.16
N PRO A 57 -0.47 8.55 4.28
CA PRO A 57 -0.42 7.57 3.21
C PRO A 57 -1.27 8.04 2.01
N SER A 58 -0.65 8.38 0.89
CA SER A 58 -1.40 8.95 -0.24
C SER A 58 -1.24 8.17 -1.55
N GLY A 59 -0.38 7.15 -1.59
CA GLY A 59 -0.29 6.30 -2.78
C GLY A 59 0.31 4.95 -2.49
N PHE A 60 -0.28 3.89 -3.04
CA PHE A 60 0.26 2.54 -2.94
C PHE A 60 0.03 1.82 -4.26
N ILE A 61 1.09 1.32 -4.89
CA ILE A 61 1.02 0.78 -6.25
C ILE A 61 1.87 -0.48 -6.34
N PHE A 62 1.26 -1.60 -6.72
CA PHE A 62 1.98 -2.80 -7.10
C PHE A 62 2.69 -2.62 -8.44
N ASP A 63 3.87 -3.21 -8.58
CA ASP A 63 4.45 -3.37 -9.90
C ASP A 63 3.75 -4.48 -10.70
N GLY A 64 4.10 -4.61 -11.97
CA GLY A 64 3.51 -5.63 -12.84
C GLY A 64 3.82 -7.08 -12.44
N THR A 65 4.77 -7.31 -11.52
CA THR A 65 5.08 -8.65 -10.99
C THR A 65 4.24 -8.96 -9.75
N GLY A 66 3.75 -7.95 -9.04
CA GLY A 66 3.00 -8.11 -7.79
C GLY A 66 3.85 -8.59 -6.60
N GLU A 67 5.18 -8.67 -6.75
CA GLU A 67 6.12 -9.08 -5.70
C GLU A 67 6.66 -7.90 -4.89
N LEU A 68 6.43 -6.68 -5.37
CA LEU A 68 6.78 -5.42 -4.71
C LEU A 68 5.71 -4.36 -4.95
N ALA A 69 5.68 -3.40 -4.03
CA ALA A 69 4.83 -2.21 -4.12
C ALA A 69 5.66 -0.95 -3.86
N TYR A 70 5.22 0.17 -4.42
CA TYR A 70 5.71 1.50 -4.10
C TYR A 70 4.67 2.20 -3.24
N TYR A 71 5.11 2.79 -2.15
CA TYR A 71 4.30 3.52 -1.20
C TYR A 71 4.76 4.98 -1.15
N HIS A 72 3.82 5.91 -1.32
CA HIS A 72 4.05 7.34 -1.27
C HIS A 72 3.54 7.90 0.06
N VAL A 73 4.47 8.47 0.83
CA VAL A 73 4.21 9.13 2.12
C VAL A 73 4.27 10.64 1.88
N GLN A 74 3.18 11.35 2.13
CA GLN A 74 3.14 12.81 1.99
C GLN A 74 3.20 13.54 3.33
N HIS A 75 3.56 14.82 3.27
CA HIS A 75 3.39 15.82 4.36
C HIS A 75 4.16 15.56 5.66
N GLY A 76 4.99 14.52 5.70
CA GLY A 76 5.72 14.14 6.91
C GLY A 76 6.78 15.14 7.37
N GLN A 77 7.24 14.92 8.59
CA GLN A 77 8.28 15.72 9.20
C GLN A 77 9.61 15.50 8.50
N GLN A 78 10.22 16.60 8.07
CA GLN A 78 11.53 16.61 7.43
C GLN A 78 12.50 17.48 8.22
N PHE A 79 13.64 16.89 8.59
CA PHE A 79 14.73 17.65 9.19
C PHE A 79 15.27 18.68 8.21
N ASP A 80 15.59 19.89 8.71
CA ASP A 80 16.11 20.99 7.88
C ASP A 80 17.34 20.61 7.05
N SER A 81 18.18 19.69 7.55
CA SER A 81 19.36 19.19 6.84
C SER A 81 19.04 18.34 5.61
N LEU A 82 17.81 17.84 5.49
CA LEU A 82 17.34 17.03 4.37
C LEU A 82 16.57 17.85 3.34
N ARG A 83 16.40 19.17 3.54
CA ARG A 83 15.68 20.00 2.58
C ARG A 83 16.39 20.03 1.23
N ASP A 84 15.64 19.77 0.16
CA ASP A 84 16.12 19.76 -1.21
C ASP A 84 15.58 20.97 -1.99
N PHE A 85 16.33 22.07 -1.95
CA PHE A 85 16.01 23.27 -2.73
C PHE A 85 16.40 23.18 -4.20
N ASP A 86 17.12 22.12 -4.60
CA ASP A 86 17.47 21.90 -6.00
C ASP A 86 16.27 21.32 -6.76
N SER A 87 15.59 20.30 -6.19
CA SER A 87 14.38 19.73 -6.79
C SER A 87 13.09 20.45 -6.39
N ASN A 88 13.01 21.00 -5.17
CA ASN A 88 11.89 21.82 -4.69
C ASN A 88 12.37 23.22 -4.22
N PRO A 89 12.48 24.20 -5.14
CA PRO A 89 12.98 25.53 -4.82
C PRO A 89 12.01 26.40 -4.00
N VAL A 90 10.78 25.93 -3.72
CA VAL A 90 9.76 26.71 -3.00
C VAL A 90 10.01 26.67 -1.49
N ASN A 91 10.12 25.48 -0.92
CA ASN A 91 10.31 25.28 0.52
C ASN A 91 11.34 24.19 0.87
N GLY A 92 11.88 23.48 -0.13
CA GLY A 92 12.81 22.39 0.06
C GLY A 92 12.21 21.13 0.70
N GLN A 93 10.91 21.07 0.96
CA GLN A 93 10.26 19.87 1.50
C GLN A 93 10.05 18.83 0.40
N THR A 94 10.12 17.56 0.75
CA THR A 94 9.99 16.44 -0.17
C THR A 94 9.19 15.33 0.50
N ASP A 95 8.37 14.66 -0.31
CA ASP A 95 7.67 13.45 0.09
C ASP A 95 8.57 12.21 -0.12
N ASP A 96 8.24 11.11 0.55
CA ASP A 96 9.01 9.87 0.47
C ASP A 96 8.34 8.84 -0.45
N LEU A 97 9.13 8.22 -1.32
CA LEU A 97 8.72 7.04 -2.08
C LEU A 97 9.44 5.80 -1.55
N ILE A 98 8.69 4.94 -0.88
CA ILE A 98 9.19 3.73 -0.23
C ILE A 98 8.92 2.52 -1.13
N LYS A 99 9.96 1.74 -1.41
CA LYS A 99 9.82 0.44 -2.09
C LYS A 99 9.66 -0.68 -1.07
N ILE A 100 8.50 -1.32 -1.07
CA ILE A 100 8.17 -2.47 -0.22
C ILE A 100 8.36 -3.73 -1.05
N THR A 101 9.09 -4.70 -0.52
CA THR A 101 9.37 -5.99 -1.17
C THR A 101 8.92 -7.16 -0.29
N GLY A 102 8.82 -8.35 -0.87
CA GLY A 102 8.52 -9.59 -0.12
C GLY A 102 7.06 -10.02 -0.16
N PHE A 103 6.24 -9.43 -1.04
CA PHE A 103 4.90 -9.96 -1.31
C PHE A 103 5.02 -11.34 -1.93
N LYS A 104 4.34 -12.31 -1.32
CA LYS A 104 4.38 -13.71 -1.78
C LYS A 104 3.16 -14.00 -2.63
N LEU A 105 3.40 -14.37 -3.88
CA LEU A 105 2.36 -14.86 -4.77
C LEU A 105 2.03 -16.31 -4.43
N LYS A 106 0.74 -16.67 -4.46
CA LYS A 106 0.36 -18.09 -4.49
C LYS A 106 0.90 -18.68 -5.80
N PRO A 107 1.65 -19.79 -5.77
CA PRO A 107 2.10 -20.43 -7.01
C PRO A 107 0.88 -20.80 -7.86
N LYS A 108 0.93 -20.52 -9.17
CA LYS A 108 -0.13 -20.95 -10.09
C LYS A 108 -0.33 -22.45 -9.90
N LYS A 109 -1.53 -22.88 -9.49
CA LYS A 109 -1.90 -24.29 -9.53
C LYS A 109 -1.73 -24.72 -10.98
N ARG A 110 -0.74 -25.55 -11.29
CA ARG A 110 -0.64 -26.23 -12.59
C ARG A 110 -1.91 -27.06 -12.73
N GLY A 111 -2.89 -26.53 -13.46
CA GLY A 111 -4.09 -27.27 -13.82
C GLY A 111 -3.66 -28.55 -14.52
N TRP A 112 -4.16 -29.69 -14.05
CA TRP A 112 -4.01 -30.99 -14.69
C TRP A 112 -4.90 -31.06 -15.93
N TRP A 113 -4.59 -30.25 -16.94
CA TRP A 113 -5.17 -30.38 -18.27
C TRP A 113 -4.11 -29.96 -19.29
N SER A 114 -3.31 -30.93 -19.72
CA SER A 114 -2.62 -30.88 -21.02
C SER A 114 -3.59 -31.46 -22.03
N TRP A 115 -3.94 -30.68 -23.05
CA TRP A 115 -4.40 -31.24 -24.32
C TRP A 115 -3.22 -31.87 -25.05
#